data_AF-A0A6M0G873-F1
#
_entry.id   AF-A0A6M0G873-F1
#
_cell.length_a   1.000
_cell.length_b   1.000
_cell.length_c   1.000
_cell.angle_alpha   90.00
_cell.angle_beta   90.00
_cell.angle_gamma   90.00
#
_symmetry.space_group_name_H-M   'P 1'
#
loop_
_entity.id
_entity.type
_entity.pdbx_description
1 polymer ?
#
loop_
_entity_poly.entity_id
_entity_poly.type
_entity_poly.pdbx_seq_one_letter_code
_entity_poly.pdbx_strand_id
1 'polypeptide(L)' 'MPYTTEDGGRLNNFAQEPKVYKATPPTAAQKRNYILYSIVALALIGGLIYVAYSASNVG' A
#
# COMPACT_ATOMS: atom_id res chain seq x y z
N MET A 1 1.33 -31.34 6.57
CA MET A 1 2.23 -30.38 7.26
C MET A 1 3.58 -30.53 6.61
N PRO A 2 4.12 -29.52 5.90
CA PRO A 2 5.27 -29.69 5.02
C PRO A 2 6.53 -29.77 5.87
N TYR A 3 6.72 -30.93 6.50
CA TYR A 3 7.98 -31.26 7.12
C TYR A 3 9.00 -31.45 6.01
N THR A 4 10.08 -30.69 6.07
CA THR A 4 11.26 -30.98 5.25
C THR A 4 12.01 -32.11 5.94
N THR A 5 12.48 -33.08 5.16
CA THR A 5 13.46 -34.06 5.64
C THR A 5 14.81 -33.35 5.68
N GLU A 6 15.48 -33.31 6.84
CA GLU A 6 16.91 -32.96 6.88
C GLU A 6 17.71 -33.99 6.08
N ASP A 7 18.90 -33.62 5.58
CA ASP A 7 19.80 -34.51 4.82
C ASP A 7 20.17 -35.80 5.59
N GLY A 8 19.96 -35.82 6.92
CA GLY A 8 20.10 -36.98 7.81
C GLY A 8 18.81 -37.78 8.07
N GLY A 9 17.72 -37.53 7.35
CA GLY A 9 16.47 -38.28 7.44
C GLY A 9 15.60 -37.99 8.68
N ARG A 10 15.95 -36.98 9.48
CA ARG A 10 15.17 -36.54 10.65
C ARG A 10 14.08 -35.55 10.23
N LEU A 11 12.92 -35.64 10.89
CA LEU A 11 11.84 -34.67 10.76
C LEU A 11 12.32 -33.32 11.29
N ASN A 12 12.37 -32.33 10.39
CA ASN A 12 12.70 -30.97 10.75
C ASN A 12 11.46 -30.24 11.29
N ASN A 13 11.55 -29.69 12.51
CA ASN A 13 10.52 -28.86 13.12
C ASN A 13 10.83 -27.34 13.03
N PHE A 14 11.75 -26.94 12.15
CA PHE A 14 11.95 -25.54 11.79
C PHE A 14 10.76 -25.03 10.97
N ALA A 15 10.35 -23.79 11.24
CA ALA A 15 9.31 -23.14 10.47
C ALA A 15 9.73 -23.04 8.99
N GLN A 16 8.84 -23.43 8.08
CA GLN A 16 9.04 -23.22 6.66
C GLN A 16 9.17 -21.72 6.39
N GLU A 17 10.25 -21.29 5.74
CA GLU A 17 10.44 -19.88 5.42
C GLU A 17 9.25 -19.40 4.57
N PRO A 18 8.52 -18.36 5.02
CA PRO A 18 7.34 -17.91 4.30
C PRO A 18 7.75 -17.40 2.92
N LYS A 19 7.00 -17.80 1.89
CA LYS A 19 7.20 -17.27 0.54
C LYS A 19 7.03 -15.75 0.58
N VAL A 20 8.13 -15.03 0.39
CA VAL A 20 8.11 -13.57 0.34
C VAL A 20 7.54 -13.13 -1.01
N TYR A 21 6.31 -12.64 -1.01
CA TYR A 21 5.71 -12.00 -2.18
C TYR A 21 6.30 -10.61 -2.34
N LYS A 22 7.10 -10.42 -3.39
CA LYS A 22 7.66 -9.09 -3.72
C LYS A 22 6.58 -8.22 -4.36
N ALA A 23 6.54 -6.95 -3.96
CA ALA A 23 5.74 -5.97 -4.65
C ALA A 23 6.27 -5.77 -6.08
N THR A 24 5.38 -5.79 -7.06
CA THR A 24 5.72 -5.43 -8.44
C THR A 24 5.89 -3.91 -8.55
N PRO A 25 6.94 -3.41 -9.22
CA PRO A 25 7.10 -1.97 -9.43
C PRO A 25 5.93 -1.41 -10.25
N PRO A 26 5.52 -0.15 -10.01
CA PRO A 26 4.41 0.44 -10.73
C PRO A 26 4.75 0.65 -12.21
N THR A 27 3.78 0.38 -13.09
CA THR A 27 3.88 0.67 -14.52
C THR A 27 3.88 2.18 -14.78
N ALA A 28 4.28 2.61 -15.98
CA ALA A 28 4.24 4.02 -16.37
C ALA A 28 2.82 4.63 -16.25
N ALA A 29 1.79 3.85 -16.60
CA ALA A 29 0.40 4.27 -16.47
C ALA A 29 0.00 4.43 -14.99
N GLN A 30 0.42 3.51 -14.11
CA GLN A 30 0.14 3.61 -12.68
C GLN A 30 0.80 4.86 -12.07
N LYS A 31 2.06 5.14 -12.42
CA LYS A 31 2.76 6.36 -11.96
C LYS A 31 2.01 7.64 -12.35
N ARG A 32 1.55 7.74 -13.60
CA ARG A 32 0.75 8.87 -14.07
C ARG A 32 -0.57 8.98 -13.30
N ASN A 33 -1.27 7.87 -13.11
CA ASN A 33 -2.55 7.87 -12.41
C ASN A 33 -2.39 8.27 -10.94
N TYR A 34 -1.31 7.88 -10.27
CA TYR A 34 -1.03 8.32 -8.89
C TYR A 34 -0.89 9.84 -8.78
N ILE A 35 -0.25 10.48 -9.76
CA ILE A 35 -0.15 11.95 -9.81
C ILE A 35 -1.54 12.58 -10.02
N LEU A 36 -2.37 12.00 -10.89
CA LEU A 36 -3.74 12.50 -11.09
C LEU A 36 -4.58 12.35 -9.83
N TYR A 37 -4.50 11.20 -9.16
CA TYR A 37 -5.22 10.94 -7.91
C TYR A 37 -4.76 11.85 -6.78
N SER A 38 -3.46 12.15 -6.67
CA SER A 38 -2.97 13.08 -5.66
C SER A 38 -3.47 14.50 -5.91
N ILE A 39 -3.49 14.96 -7.16
CA ILE A 39 -4.06 16.28 -7.51
C ILE A 39 -5.55 16.35 -7.16
N VAL A 40 -6.33 15.33 -7.53
CA VAL A 40 -7.77 15.29 -7.23
C VAL A 40 -8.01 15.27 -5.71
N ALA A 41 -7.24 14.47 -4.97
CA ALA A 41 -7.36 14.41 -3.51
C ALA A 41 -7.02 15.75 -2.85
N LEU A 42 -5.94 16.40 -3.27
CA LEU A 42 -5.54 17.72 -2.75
C LEU A 42 -6.57 18.80 -3.09
N ALA A 43 -7.11 18.80 -4.32
CA ALA A 43 -8.16 19.73 -4.71
C ALA A 43 -9.44 19.54 -3.87
N LEU A 44 -9.83 18.28 -3.63
CA LEU A 44 -10.98 17.97 -2.77
C LEU A 44 -10.76 18.46 -1.34
N ILE A 45 -9.64 18.09 -0.71
CA ILE A 45 -9.33 18.48 0.67
C ILE A 45 -9.21 20.00 0.78
N GLY A 46 -8.48 20.65 -0.13
CA GLY A 46 -8.34 22.10 -0.17
C GLY A 46 -9.66 22.82 -0.38
N GLY A 47 -10.53 22.30 -1.26
CA GLY A 47 -11.88 22.83 -1.47
C GLY A 47 -12.75 22.72 -0.22
N LEU A 48 -12.70 21.59 0.48
CA LEU A 48 -13.44 21.41 1.74
C LEU A 48 -12.96 22.37 2.84
N ILE A 49 -11.64 22.54 2.98
CA ILE A 49 -11.06 23.51 3.92
C ILE A 49 -11.52 24.94 3.56
N TYR A 50 -11.46 25.30 2.27
CA TYR A 50 -11.90 26.61 1.80
C TYR A 50 -13.38 26.85 2.11
N VAL A 51 -14.26 25.88 1.82
CA VAL A 51 -15.70 25.98 2.13
C VAL A 51 -15.91 26.14 3.63
N ALA A 52 -15.25 25.32 4.46
CA ALA A 52 -15.38 25.39 5.91
C ALA A 52 -14.93 26.74 6.48
N TYR A 53 -13.79 27.25 6.02
CA TYR A 53 -13.30 28.58 6.40
C TYR A 53 -14.28 29.68 5.97
N SER A 54 -14.72 29.65 4.71
CA SER A 54 -15.63 30.64 4.15
C SER A 54 -16.97 30.68 4.90
N ALA A 55 -17.52 29.51 5.24
CA ALA A 55 -18.78 29.43 5.99
C ALA A 55 -18.63 29.85 7.45
N SER A 56 -17.45 29.64 8.06
CA SER A 56 -17.22 29.94 9.48
C SER A 56 -16.78 31.38 9.74
N ASN A 57 -16.19 32.04 8.76
CA ASN A 57 -15.63 33.39 8.89
C ASN A 57 -16.52 34.50 8.28
N VAL A 58 -17.74 34.14 7.84
CA VAL A 58 -18.79 35.12 7.54
C VAL A 58 -19.45 35.50 8.86
N GLY A 59 -19.00 36.64 9.40
CA GLY A 59 -19.70 37.42 10.43
C GLY A 59 -20.60 38.46 9.79
#